data_AF-A0A3M1B485-F1
#
_entry.id   AF-A0A3M1B485-F1
#
_cell.length_a   1.000
_cell.length_b   1.000
_cell.length_c   1.000
_cell.angle_alpha   90.00
_cell.angle_beta   90.00
_cell.angle_gamma   90.00
#
_symmetry.space_group_name_H-M   'P 1'
#
loop_
_entity.id
_entity.type
_entity.pdbx_description
1 polymer ?
#
loop_
_entity_poly.entity_id
_entity_poly.type
_entity_poly.pdbx_seq_one_letter_code
_entity_poly.pdbx_strand_id
1 'polypeptide(L)'
;MKIDALKEEAAKHDKISNPKGMNRQELLDALGKVYDIEELQRKTRKKKTPSIRELKRRIKTLREERGTIEDPRREALLRRRIRSLRRKTRKIARSL
;
A
#
# COMPACT_ATOMS: atom_id res chain seq x y z
N MET A 1 -16.51 0.58 7.64
CA MET A 1 -16.97 1.82 8.34
C MET A 1 -17.79 2.67 7.40
N LYS A 2 -19.06 2.90 7.78
CA LYS A 2 -19.96 3.88 7.16
C LYS A 2 -19.47 5.29 7.49
N ILE A 3 -19.80 6.28 6.64
CA ILE A 3 -19.33 7.66 6.81
C ILE A 3 -19.87 8.31 8.09
N ASP A 4 -21.09 7.97 8.50
CA ASP A 4 -21.73 8.52 9.71
C ASP A 4 -20.97 8.12 10.98
N ALA A 5 -20.54 6.86 11.07
CA ALA A 5 -19.71 6.38 12.16
C ALA A 5 -18.35 7.09 12.24
N LEU A 6 -17.78 7.52 11.11
CA LEU A 6 -16.54 8.31 11.09
C LEU A 6 -16.76 9.74 11.58
N LYS A 7 -17.94 10.33 11.28
CA LYS A 7 -18.31 11.67 11.73
C LYS A 7 -18.57 11.71 13.24
N GLU A 8 -19.27 10.72 13.77
CA GLU A 8 -19.50 10.58 15.22
C GLU A 8 -18.19 10.39 15.97
N GLU A 9 -17.29 9.55 15.47
CA GLU A 9 -16.00 9.32 16.11
C GLU A 9 -15.12 10.58 16.05
N ALA A 10 -15.11 11.29 14.92
CA ALA A 10 -14.38 12.55 14.78
C ALA A 10 -14.94 13.68 15.67
N ALA A 11 -16.25 13.69 15.93
CA ALA A 11 -16.89 14.67 16.81
C ALA A 11 -16.54 14.50 18.29
N LYS A 12 -16.02 13.33 18.71
CA LYS A 12 -15.54 13.10 20.08
C LYS A 12 -14.19 13.75 20.36
N HIS A 13 -13.50 14.26 19.33
CA HIS A 13 -12.17 14.85 19.45
C HIS A 13 -12.22 16.35 19.17
N ASP A 14 -11.96 17.15 20.21
CA ASP A 14 -11.96 18.63 20.13
C ASP A 14 -10.93 19.19 19.13
N LYS A 15 -9.98 18.37 18.69
CA LYS A 15 -8.95 18.73 17.69
C LYS A 15 -9.46 18.70 16.25
N ILE A 16 -10.63 18.11 15.97
CA ILE A 16 -11.18 18.02 14.61
C ILE A 16 -12.29 19.05 14.44
N SER A 17 -11.96 20.17 13.79
CA SER A 17 -12.94 21.21 13.45
C SER A 17 -13.85 20.75 12.32
N ASN A 18 -15.17 20.82 12.55
CA ASN A 18 -16.25 20.51 11.61
C ASN A 18 -16.21 19.10 10.94
N PRO A 19 -16.40 18.01 11.70
CA PRO A 19 -16.46 16.65 11.16
C PRO A 19 -17.57 16.42 10.13
N LYS A 20 -18.68 17.15 10.22
CA LYS A 20 -19.85 16.95 9.35
C LYS A 20 -19.62 17.40 7.91
N GLY A 21 -18.73 18.37 7.69
CA GLY A 21 -18.36 18.91 6.38
C GLY A 21 -17.26 18.13 5.65
N MET A 22 -16.56 17.22 6.33
CA MET A 22 -15.44 16.48 5.76
C MET A 22 -15.89 15.27 4.92
N ASN A 23 -15.16 15.00 3.84
CA ASN A 23 -15.34 13.77 3.07
C ASN A 23 -14.75 12.56 3.82
N ARG A 24 -15.05 11.35 3.35
CA ARG A 24 -14.60 10.10 4.01
C ARG A 24 -13.07 10.01 4.15
N GLN A 25 -12.32 10.55 3.20
CA GLN A 25 -10.87 10.50 3.19
C GLN A 25 -10.27 11.50 4.19
N GLU A 26 -10.80 12.72 4.22
CA GLU A 26 -10.45 13.78 5.17
C GLU A 26 -10.73 13.37 6.62
N LEU A 27 -11.87 12.71 6.88
CA LEU A 27 -12.19 12.17 8.21
C LEU A 27 -11.18 11.13 8.66
N LEU A 28 -10.77 10.22 7.77
CA LEU A 28 -9.77 9.19 8.08
C LEU A 28 -8.38 9.80 8.30
N ASP A 29 -8.03 10.84 7.56
CA ASP A 29 -6.75 11.52 7.71
C ASP A 29 -6.73 12.37 9.00
N ALA A 30 -7.83 13.04 9.35
CA ALA A 30 -7.99 13.80 10.59
C ALA A 30 -7.97 12.89 11.83
N LEU A 31 -8.78 11.83 11.83
CA LEU A 31 -8.75 10.81 12.88
C LEU A 31 -7.39 10.11 12.96
N GLY A 32 -6.75 9.86 11.82
CA GLY A 32 -5.41 9.29 11.76
C GLY A 32 -4.34 10.16 12.42
N LYS A 33 -4.44 11.49 12.28
CA LYS A 33 -3.57 12.46 12.96
C LYS A 33 -3.84 12.54 14.47
N VAL A 34 -5.10 12.44 14.89
CA VAL A 34 -5.48 12.55 16.31
C VAL A 34 -5.10 11.30 17.09
N TYR A 35 -5.31 10.13 16.51
CA TYR A 35 -5.04 8.88 17.20
C TYR A 35 -3.62 8.32 17.00
N ASP A 36 -2.76 9.00 16.23
CA ASP A 36 -1.40 8.56 15.92
C ASP A 36 -1.33 7.13 15.34
N ILE A 37 -2.39 6.72 14.63
CA ILE A 37 -2.55 5.34 14.18
C ILE A 37 -1.98 5.19 12.77
N GLU A 38 -0.66 5.08 12.69
CA GLU A 38 -0.04 4.41 11.55
C GLU A 38 -0.74 3.07 11.25
N GLU A 39 -1.22 2.38 12.27
CA GLU A 39 -1.92 1.09 12.16
C GLU A 39 -3.30 1.14 11.48
N LEU A 40 -4.14 2.16 11.70
CA LEU A 40 -5.46 2.28 11.06
C LEU A 40 -5.31 2.83 9.64
N GLN A 41 -4.34 3.71 9.39
CA GLN A 41 -3.97 4.10 8.03
C GLN A 41 -3.39 2.90 7.24
N ARG A 42 -2.59 2.02 7.88
CA ARG A 42 -2.13 0.76 7.26
C ARG A 42 -3.29 -0.19 6.95
N LYS A 43 -4.29 -0.31 7.85
CA LYS A 43 -5.46 -1.19 7.66
C LYS A 43 -6.45 -0.66 6.61
N THR A 44 -6.58 0.66 6.45
CA THR A 44 -7.55 1.27 5.52
C THR A 44 -6.99 1.68 4.17
N ARG A 45 -5.66 1.80 4.02
CA ARG A 45 -5.04 2.00 2.70
C ARG A 45 -5.33 0.76 1.83
N LYS A 46 -6.21 0.93 0.85
CA LYS A 46 -6.29 0.03 -0.30
C LYS A 46 -4.86 -0.18 -0.81
N LYS A 47 -4.39 -1.43 -0.86
CA LYS A 47 -3.05 -1.76 -1.37
C LYS A 47 -2.93 -1.14 -2.76
N LYS A 48 -2.21 -0.01 -2.89
CA LYS A 48 -2.02 0.65 -4.18
C LYS A 48 -1.43 -0.38 -5.13
N THR A 49 -2.05 -0.53 -6.30
CA THR A 49 -1.47 -1.34 -7.36
C THR A 49 -0.12 -0.71 -7.68
N PRO A 50 1.00 -1.45 -7.52
CA PRO A 50 2.32 -0.88 -7.74
C PRO A 50 2.45 -0.45 -9.20
N SER A 51 3.13 0.67 -9.43
CA SER A 51 3.33 1.17 -10.79
C SER A 51 4.23 0.23 -11.59
N ILE A 52 4.15 0.28 -12.93
CA ILE A 52 5.06 -0.48 -13.81
C ILE A 52 6.53 -0.15 -13.49
N ARG A 53 6.83 1.13 -13.20
CA ARG A 53 8.19 1.59 -12.86
C ARG A 53 8.69 0.93 -11.58
N GLU A 54 7.87 0.87 -10.53
CA GLU A 54 8.20 0.21 -9.27
C GLU A 54 8.42 -1.30 -9.46
N LEU A 55 7.56 -1.97 -10.23
CA LEU A 55 7.72 -3.38 -10.52
C LEU A 55 9.02 -3.68 -11.28
N LYS A 56 9.37 -2.84 -12.27
CA LYS A 56 10.64 -2.95 -13.00
C LYS A 56 11.85 -2.72 -12.10
N ARG A 57 11.80 -1.72 -11.21
CA ARG A 57 12.86 -1.49 -10.20
C ARG A 57 13.04 -2.72 -9.31
N ARG A 58 11.95 -3.28 -8.79
CA ARG A 58 12.01 -4.45 -7.91
C ARG A 58 12.55 -5.71 -8.61
N ILE A 59 12.25 -5.87 -9.90
CA ILE A 59 12.85 -6.93 -10.73
C ILE A 59 14.36 -6.74 -10.86
N LYS A 60 14.83 -5.50 -11.03
CA LYS A 60 16.27 -5.18 -11.13
C LYS A 60 16.99 -5.58 -9.83
N THR A 61 16.49 -5.14 -8.68
CA THR A 61 17.06 -5.50 -7.36
C THR A 61 17.13 -7.01 -7.16
N LEU A 62 16.04 -7.74 -7.45
CA LEU A 62 16.04 -9.20 -7.32
C LEU A 62 17.00 -9.91 -8.28
N ARG A 63 17.36 -9.30 -9.42
CA ARG A 63 18.35 -9.87 -10.34
C ARG A 63 19.76 -9.68 -9.81
N GLU A 64 20.05 -8.52 -9.21
CA GLU A 64 21.31 -8.22 -8.55
C GLU A 64 21.50 -9.15 -7.36
N GLU A 65 20.51 -9.27 -6.49
CA GLU A 65 20.51 -10.23 -5.35
C GLU A 65 20.69 -11.68 -5.82
N ARG A 66 20.10 -12.07 -6.95
CA ARG A 66 20.28 -13.43 -7.47
C ARG A 66 21.72 -13.67 -7.95
N GLY A 67 22.40 -12.64 -8.47
CA GLY A 67 23.78 -12.77 -8.95
C GLY A 67 24.79 -13.05 -7.85
N THR A 68 24.43 -12.80 -6.59
CA THR A 68 25.30 -12.97 -5.42
C THR A 68 24.91 -14.17 -4.54
N ILE A 69 23.88 -14.94 -4.92
CA ILE A 69 23.43 -16.11 -4.15
C ILE A 69 24.02 -17.39 -4.72
N GLU A 70 24.71 -18.12 -3.85
CA GLU A 70 25.28 -19.44 -4.15
C GLU A 70 24.30 -20.59 -3.82
N ASP A 71 23.40 -20.39 -2.85
CA ASP A 71 22.40 -21.39 -2.45
C ASP A 71 21.35 -21.61 -3.56
N PRO A 72 21.31 -22.81 -4.18
CA PRO A 72 20.39 -23.10 -5.28
C PRO A 72 18.91 -22.97 -4.91
N ARG A 73 18.55 -23.25 -3.64
CA ARG A 73 17.17 -23.16 -3.17
C ARG A 73 16.73 -21.69 -3.10
N ARG A 74 17.58 -20.83 -2.54
CA ARG A 74 17.35 -19.38 -2.51
C ARG A 74 17.33 -18.79 -3.91
N GLU A 75 18.21 -19.24 -4.79
CA GLU A 75 18.23 -18.80 -6.19
C GLU A 75 16.91 -19.13 -6.91
N ALA A 76 16.39 -20.35 -6.72
CA ALA A 76 15.11 -20.79 -7.28
C ALA A 76 13.92 -19.94 -6.78
N LEU A 77 13.92 -19.57 -5.49
CA LEU A 77 12.92 -18.69 -4.90
C LEU A 77 12.94 -17.30 -5.55
N LEU A 78 14.14 -16.71 -5.73
CA LEU A 78 14.28 -15.42 -6.41
C LEU A 78 13.83 -15.50 -7.88
N ARG A 79 14.20 -16.56 -8.60
CA ARG A 79 13.72 -16.80 -9.97
C ARG A 79 12.19 -16.83 -10.04
N ARG A 80 11.53 -17.52 -9.11
CA ARG A 80 10.06 -17.58 -9.02
C ARG A 80 9.46 -16.19 -8.73
N ARG A 81 10.08 -15.43 -7.81
CA ARG A 81 9.68 -14.05 -7.46
C ARG A 81 9.75 -13.12 -8.68
N ILE A 82 10.87 -13.15 -9.41
CA ILE A 82 11.07 -12.36 -10.64
C ILE A 82 10.02 -12.72 -11.70
N ARG A 83 9.75 -14.01 -11.94
CA ARG A 83 8.72 -14.43 -12.90
C ARG A 83 7.33 -13.90 -12.52
N SER A 84 6.97 -13.96 -11.24
CA SER A 84 5.70 -13.43 -10.73
C SER A 84 5.58 -11.93 -10.97
N LEU A 85 6.63 -11.15 -10.65
CA LEU A 85 6.64 -9.72 -10.90
C LEU A 85 6.55 -9.38 -12.40
N ARG A 86 7.28 -10.09 -13.27
CA ARG A 86 7.17 -9.90 -14.74
C ARG A 86 5.77 -10.18 -15.26
N ARG A 87 5.06 -11.18 -14.71
CA ARG A 87 3.65 -11.44 -15.06
C ARG A 87 2.75 -10.29 -14.61
N LYS A 88 2.93 -9.77 -13.39
CA LYS A 88 2.19 -8.60 -12.89
C LYS A 88 2.43 -7.36 -13.75
N THR A 89 3.69 -7.08 -14.11
CA THR A 89 4.03 -5.95 -14.99
C THR A 89 3.33 -6.07 -16.35
N ARG A 90 3.36 -7.26 -16.98
CA ARG A 90 2.67 -7.49 -18.25
C ARG A 90 1.15 -7.35 -18.14
N LYS A 91 0.55 -7.81 -17.03
CA LYS A 91 -0.88 -7.67 -16.79
C LYS A 91 -1.28 -6.19 -16.69
N ILE A 92 -0.54 -5.40 -15.91
CA ILE A 92 -0.80 -3.97 -15.74
C ILE A 92 -0.55 -3.22 -17.05
N ALA A 93 0.50 -3.56 -17.80
CA ALA A 93 0.79 -2.94 -19.09
C ALA A 93 -0.26 -3.21 -20.17
N ARG A 94 -1.02 -4.31 -20.07
CA ARG A 94 -2.14 -4.62 -20.97
C ARG A 94 -3.44 -3.94 -20.57
N SER A 95 -3.54 -3.49 -19.31
CA SER A 95 -4.72 -2.83 -18.76
C SER A 95 -4.57 -1.30 -18.69
N LEU A 96 -3.46 -0.78 -19.20
CA LEU A 96 -3.17 0.63 -19.45
C LEU A 96 -3.46 0.91 -20.92
#